data_AF-A0A839F107-F1
#
_entry.id   AF-A0A839F107-F1
#
_cell.length_a   1.000
_cell.length_b   1.000
_cell.length_c   1.000
_cell.angle_alpha   90.00
_cell.angle_beta   90.00
_cell.angle_gamma   90.00
#
_symmetry.space_group_name_H-M   'P 1'
#
loop_
_entity.id
_entity.type
_entity.pdbx_description
1 polymer ?
#
loop_
_entity_poly.entity_id
_entity_poly.type
_entity_poly.pdbx_seq_one_letter_code
_entity_poly.pdbx_strand_id
1 'polypeptide(L)'
;MPRQTPLFAILLLAACASAHAANPLRFVSETFGDWKDRLFGTPKQPVPEVKASAKGPIALPPGTRVSFDIDDEAPENDFSKGKSRYRVIELPEELEHAAVRVQVIARKNPAGHGNVVFKPLLYVIEGDDFRAPVEVKPLHLDIRPFRKSRLLGCVTLDKVRRIAVATAPDAVGKSYESEVREAVKAPTQGGFYYTTDAVKTKLPFAATGDLVLEVTREAKAGEGC
;
A
#
# COMPACT_ATOMS: atom_id res chain seq x y z
N MET A 1 -22.73 -18.76 -74.59
CA MET A 1 -23.89 -19.36 -73.88
C MET A 1 -23.47 -19.69 -72.45
N PRO A 2 -24.40 -19.64 -71.48
CA PRO A 2 -24.18 -19.09 -70.13
C PRO A 2 -24.15 -20.14 -69.00
N ARG A 3 -24.03 -19.62 -67.75
CA ARG A 3 -24.39 -20.22 -66.43
C ARG A 3 -23.38 -21.23 -65.84
N GLN A 4 -23.09 -21.29 -64.54
CA GLN A 4 -23.58 -20.60 -63.33
C GLN A 4 -22.62 -20.99 -62.17
N THR A 5 -22.33 -20.04 -61.28
CA THR A 5 -21.77 -20.25 -59.93
C THR A 5 -22.73 -21.05 -59.05
N PRO A 6 -22.26 -21.76 -57.99
CA PRO A 6 -22.03 -21.11 -56.69
C PRO A 6 -20.69 -21.54 -56.02
N LEU A 7 -19.87 -20.64 -55.46
CA LEU A 7 -20.00 -20.01 -54.13
C LEU A 7 -20.17 -21.05 -53.00
N PHE A 8 -19.11 -21.35 -52.25
CA PHE A 8 -18.98 -20.96 -50.83
C PHE A 8 -17.78 -21.64 -50.15
N ALA A 9 -17.12 -20.87 -49.28
CA ALA A 9 -16.38 -21.31 -48.09
C ALA A 9 -14.93 -21.80 -48.22
N ILE A 10 -13.98 -20.93 -48.61
CA ILE A 10 -12.65 -20.89 -47.98
C ILE A 10 -12.17 -19.44 -47.91
N LEU A 11 -12.69 -18.68 -46.96
CA LEU A 11 -12.19 -17.34 -46.64
C LEU A 11 -12.46 -17.06 -45.16
N LEU A 12 -11.69 -17.69 -44.28
CA LEU A 12 -11.61 -17.36 -42.84
C LEU A 12 -10.57 -18.26 -42.15
N LEU A 13 -9.27 -18.07 -42.46
CA LEU A 13 -8.19 -18.69 -41.67
C LEU A 13 -6.85 -17.97 -41.83
N ALA A 14 -6.86 -16.64 -41.89
CA ALA A 14 -5.64 -15.83 -41.93
C ALA A 14 -5.81 -14.44 -41.30
N ALA A 15 -6.47 -14.37 -40.15
CA ALA A 15 -6.58 -13.13 -39.37
C ALA A 15 -6.59 -13.40 -37.85
N CYS A 16 -5.69 -14.24 -37.37
CA CYS A 16 -5.45 -14.44 -35.93
C CYS A 16 -3.97 -14.74 -35.67
N ALA A 17 -3.09 -13.82 -36.04
CA ALA A 17 -1.72 -13.81 -35.54
C ALA A 17 -1.34 -12.38 -35.15
N SER A 18 -0.90 -12.23 -33.90
CA SER A 18 -0.39 -11.00 -33.28
C SER A 18 -1.37 -9.85 -33.03
N ALA A 19 -2.38 -10.10 -32.20
CA ALA A 19 -2.90 -9.08 -31.28
C ALA A 19 -2.58 -9.53 -29.83
N HIS A 20 -1.32 -9.41 -29.39
CA HIS A 20 -0.97 -9.48 -27.96
C HIS A 20 -1.26 -8.13 -27.27
N ALA A 21 -2.39 -7.53 -27.58
CA ALA A 21 -2.84 -6.27 -27.02
C ALA A 21 -4.00 -6.54 -26.05
N ALA A 22 -3.80 -6.12 -24.80
CA ALA A 22 -4.83 -5.90 -23.78
C ALA A 22 -5.73 -7.11 -23.45
N ASN A 23 -5.28 -7.97 -22.52
CA ASN A 23 -6.16 -8.95 -21.89
C ASN A 23 -6.86 -8.30 -20.67
N PRO A 24 -8.18 -8.00 -20.71
CA PRO A 24 -8.88 -7.28 -19.65
C PRO A 24 -9.35 -8.18 -18.51
N LEU A 25 -8.88 -9.44 -18.45
CA LEU A 25 -9.29 -10.44 -17.46
C LEU A 25 -8.27 -10.65 -16.32
N ARG A 26 -7.23 -9.82 -16.20
CA ARG A 26 -6.21 -9.95 -15.13
C ARG A 26 -6.68 -9.54 -13.73
N PHE A 27 -7.89 -9.00 -13.58
CA PHE A 27 -8.39 -8.52 -12.28
C PHE A 27 -9.05 -9.59 -11.40
N VAL A 28 -9.01 -10.87 -11.78
CA VAL A 28 -9.56 -11.97 -10.96
C VAL A 28 -8.55 -13.11 -10.88
N SER A 29 -7.48 -12.94 -10.09
CA SER A 29 -6.75 -14.08 -9.48
C SER A 29 -5.61 -13.67 -8.53
N GLU A 30 -5.22 -12.40 -8.42
CA GLU A 30 -4.14 -12.02 -7.50
C GLU A 30 -4.59 -12.25 -6.05
N THR A 31 -3.94 -13.19 -5.35
CA THR A 31 -4.20 -13.41 -3.92
C THR A 31 -3.51 -12.32 -3.09
N PHE A 32 -3.89 -12.17 -1.83
CA PHE A 32 -3.14 -11.31 -0.90
C PHE A 32 -1.65 -11.69 -0.82
N GLY A 33 -1.33 -12.99 -0.94
CA GLY A 33 0.06 -13.46 -0.97
C GLY A 33 0.82 -12.89 -2.16
N ASP A 34 0.24 -12.98 -3.35
CA ASP A 34 0.81 -12.48 -4.60
C ASP A 34 0.99 -10.96 -4.56
N TRP A 35 -0.04 -10.22 -4.12
CA TRP A 35 0.01 -8.78 -3.93
C TRP A 35 1.11 -8.36 -2.94
N LYS A 36 1.16 -9.03 -1.78
CA LYS A 36 2.15 -8.76 -0.73
C LYS A 36 3.55 -9.01 -1.25
N ASP A 37 3.78 -10.10 -1.97
CA ASP A 37 5.11 -10.45 -2.46
C ASP A 37 5.53 -9.55 -3.63
N ARG A 38 4.59 -9.12 -4.47
CA ARG A 38 4.83 -8.12 -5.52
C ARG A 38 5.25 -6.76 -4.95
N LEU A 39 4.56 -6.27 -3.93
CA LEU A 39 4.76 -4.91 -3.41
C LEU A 39 5.75 -4.82 -2.23
N PHE A 40 5.75 -5.82 -1.36
CA PHE A 40 6.48 -5.83 -0.09
C PHE A 40 7.38 -7.05 0.09
N GLY A 41 7.47 -7.91 -0.93
CA GLY A 41 8.38 -9.06 -0.96
C GLY A 41 9.83 -8.62 -1.04
N THR A 42 10.72 -9.61 -1.08
CA THR A 42 12.16 -9.37 -1.29
C THR A 42 12.34 -8.80 -2.70
N PRO A 43 12.82 -7.54 -2.84
CA PRO A 43 12.97 -6.94 -4.15
C PRO A 43 14.08 -7.65 -4.93
N LYS A 44 13.94 -7.72 -6.27
CA LYS A 44 14.95 -8.34 -7.15
C LYS A 44 16.31 -7.64 -7.06
N GLN A 45 16.31 -6.36 -6.74
CA GLN A 45 17.48 -5.57 -6.40
C GLN A 45 17.30 -5.00 -4.99
N PRO A 46 18.36 -4.95 -4.16
CA PRO A 46 18.26 -4.35 -2.84
C PRO A 46 17.75 -2.90 -2.93
N VAL A 47 16.62 -2.62 -2.31
CA VAL A 47 16.12 -1.26 -2.13
C VAL A 47 16.75 -0.70 -0.86
N PRO A 48 17.55 0.37 -0.92
CA PRO A 48 18.16 0.94 0.27
C PRO A 48 17.07 1.47 1.20
N GLU A 49 17.17 1.11 2.47
CA GLU A 49 16.35 1.68 3.54
C GLU A 49 17.16 2.75 4.27
N VAL A 50 16.67 3.98 4.24
CA VAL A 50 17.31 5.14 4.85
C VAL A 50 16.47 5.59 6.05
N LYS A 51 17.12 5.78 7.20
CA LYS A 51 16.45 6.40 8.35
C LYS A 51 16.41 7.91 8.16
N ALA A 52 15.22 8.50 8.22
CA ALA A 52 15.04 9.94 8.13
C ALA A 52 15.64 10.68 9.33
N SER A 53 15.93 11.97 9.13
CA SER A 53 16.17 12.90 10.23
C SER A 53 14.96 12.94 11.16
N ALA A 54 15.19 13.07 12.47
CA ALA A 54 14.12 13.27 13.45
C ALA A 54 13.40 14.61 13.26
N LYS A 55 14.05 15.61 12.64
CA LYS A 55 13.51 16.96 12.47
C LYS A 55 13.45 17.38 11.01
N GLY A 56 12.48 18.23 10.69
CA GLY A 56 12.27 18.82 9.38
C GLY A 56 11.63 17.89 8.35
N PRO A 57 11.49 18.37 7.10
CA PRO A 57 10.99 17.59 5.99
C PRO A 57 11.90 16.39 5.68
N ILE A 58 11.29 15.31 5.22
CA ILE A 58 11.94 14.05 4.92
C ILE A 58 12.07 13.94 3.40
N ALA A 59 13.29 14.03 2.90
CA ALA A 59 13.55 13.74 1.49
C ALA A 59 13.30 12.25 1.22
N LEU A 60 12.51 11.95 0.18
CA LEU A 60 12.28 10.59 -0.29
C LEU A 60 12.81 10.45 -1.73
N PRO A 61 14.08 10.04 -1.90
CA PRO A 61 14.64 9.79 -3.21
C PRO A 61 13.91 8.64 -3.92
N PRO A 62 13.81 8.68 -5.27
CA PRO A 62 13.17 7.63 -6.04
C PRO A 62 13.83 6.28 -5.81
N GLY A 63 13.03 5.22 -5.68
CA GLY A 63 13.54 3.86 -5.49
C GLY A 63 14.21 3.62 -4.14
N THR A 64 13.91 4.43 -3.13
CA THR A 64 14.36 4.23 -1.74
C THR A 64 13.19 3.97 -0.81
N ARG A 65 13.46 3.27 0.29
CA ARG A 65 12.56 3.17 1.43
C ARG A 65 13.05 4.13 2.50
N VAL A 66 12.17 4.96 3.03
CA VAL A 66 12.53 5.84 4.14
C VAL A 66 11.75 5.45 5.37
N SER A 67 12.49 5.13 6.44
CA SER A 67 11.93 4.86 7.76
C SER A 67 11.99 6.12 8.63
N PHE A 68 10.89 6.43 9.29
CA PHE A 68 10.77 7.60 10.15
C PHE A 68 9.71 7.39 11.22
N ASP A 69 9.75 8.24 12.23
CA ASP A 69 8.80 8.28 13.31
C ASP A 69 8.03 9.60 13.35
N ILE A 70 6.77 9.50 13.74
CA ILE A 70 5.94 10.62 14.18
C ILE A 70 5.87 10.45 15.70
N ASP A 71 6.68 11.21 16.42
CA ASP A 71 6.79 11.18 17.88
C ASP A 71 6.07 12.36 18.52
N ASP A 72 6.24 12.56 19.83
CA ASP A 72 5.57 13.65 20.56
C ASP A 72 6.17 15.03 20.26
N GLU A 73 7.40 15.09 19.74
CA GLU A 73 8.12 16.31 19.33
C GLU A 73 7.81 16.74 17.88
N ALA A 74 7.16 15.86 17.10
CA ALA A 74 6.74 16.16 15.74
C ALA A 74 5.80 17.39 15.70
N PRO A 75 5.88 18.20 14.64
CA PRO A 75 5.04 19.38 14.51
C PRO A 75 3.55 18.98 14.49
N GLU A 76 2.71 19.86 15.03
CA GLU A 76 1.26 19.75 14.97
C GLU A 76 0.69 20.71 13.93
N ASN A 77 -0.41 20.31 13.29
CA ASN A 77 -1.18 21.17 12.41
C ASN A 77 -2.68 20.84 12.50
N ASP A 78 -3.53 21.81 12.16
CA ASP A 78 -4.97 21.64 12.03
C ASP A 78 -5.32 21.12 10.64
N PHE A 79 -5.68 19.84 10.55
CA PHE A 79 -6.12 19.20 9.31
C PHE A 79 -7.64 19.14 9.21
N SER A 80 -8.15 18.81 8.02
CA SER A 80 -9.59 18.59 7.79
C SER A 80 -10.21 17.45 8.63
N LYS A 81 -9.39 16.56 9.22
CA LYS A 81 -9.84 15.51 10.16
C LYS A 81 -9.55 15.84 11.63
N GLY A 82 -9.08 17.05 11.92
CA GLY A 82 -8.72 17.51 13.25
C GLY A 82 -7.22 17.71 13.44
N LYS A 83 -6.86 18.28 14.58
CA LYS A 83 -5.48 18.61 14.94
C LYS A 83 -4.63 17.36 15.13
N SER A 84 -3.51 17.25 14.42
CA SER A 84 -2.66 16.05 14.47
C SER A 84 -1.18 16.36 14.33
N ARG A 85 -0.35 15.47 14.87
CA ARG A 85 1.09 15.46 14.61
C ARG A 85 1.35 14.89 13.23
N TYR A 86 2.33 15.45 12.55
CA TYR A 86 2.62 15.04 11.18
C TYR A 86 4.10 15.12 10.84
N ARG A 87 4.47 14.44 9.76
CA ARG A 87 5.75 14.60 9.09
C ARG A 87 5.54 14.87 7.61
N VAL A 88 6.36 15.76 7.07
CA VAL A 88 6.35 16.10 5.64
C VAL A 88 7.36 15.23 4.92
N ILE A 89 6.91 14.59 3.86
CA ILE A 89 7.72 13.87 2.89
C ILE A 89 7.84 14.74 1.64
N GLU A 90 9.07 14.94 1.16
CA GLU A 90 9.35 15.71 -0.04
C GLU A 90 9.94 14.81 -1.12
N LEU A 91 9.32 14.85 -2.29
CA LEU A 91 9.79 14.19 -3.50
C LEU A 91 10.72 15.15 -4.25
N PRO A 92 11.74 14.63 -4.97
CA PRO A 92 12.68 15.48 -5.72
C PRO A 92 12.00 16.26 -6.86
N GLU A 93 10.89 15.72 -7.38
CA GLU A 93 10.10 16.30 -8.46
C GLU A 93 8.62 16.00 -8.23
N GLU A 94 7.76 16.74 -8.92
CA GLU A 94 6.33 16.44 -8.92
C GLU A 94 6.04 15.20 -9.76
N LEU A 95 5.22 14.30 -9.21
CA LEU A 95 4.78 13.09 -9.89
C LEU A 95 3.31 13.26 -10.30
N GLU A 96 3.03 13.14 -11.60
CA GLU A 96 1.65 13.14 -12.12
C GLU A 96 0.84 11.98 -11.54
N HIS A 97 1.43 10.78 -11.51
CA HIS A 97 0.85 9.58 -10.90
C HIS A 97 1.90 8.88 -10.04
N ALA A 98 1.53 8.58 -8.79
CA ALA A 98 2.40 7.94 -7.83
C ALA A 98 1.67 6.82 -7.07
N ALA A 99 2.37 5.71 -6.84
CA ALA A 99 1.96 4.72 -5.85
C ALA A 99 2.81 4.86 -4.61
N VAL A 100 2.15 4.95 -3.45
CA VAL A 100 2.76 5.09 -2.14
C VAL A 100 2.55 3.80 -1.37
N ARG A 101 3.64 3.07 -1.14
CA ARG A 101 3.67 1.90 -0.29
C ARG A 101 3.95 2.34 1.13
N VAL A 102 3.05 2.00 2.03
CA VAL A 102 3.10 2.40 3.45
C VAL A 102 3.23 1.15 4.30
N GLN A 103 4.25 1.12 5.15
CA GLN A 103 4.39 0.11 6.20
C GLN A 103 4.28 0.80 7.54
N VAL A 104 3.31 0.41 8.35
CA VAL A 104 3.21 0.84 9.75
C VAL A 104 3.80 -0.22 10.63
N ILE A 105 4.84 0.11 11.37
CA ILE A 105 5.53 -0.84 12.24
C ILE A 105 4.85 -0.81 13.60
N ALA A 106 4.45 -1.99 14.09
CA ALA A 106 3.88 -2.12 15.41
C ALA A 106 4.96 -1.84 16.48
N ARG A 107 4.61 -1.01 17.45
CA ARG A 107 5.46 -0.63 18.59
C ARG A 107 4.83 -1.09 19.89
N LYS A 108 5.65 -1.23 20.93
CA LYS A 108 5.15 -1.55 22.28
C LYS A 108 4.18 -0.47 22.74
N ASN A 109 3.06 -0.89 23.33
CA ASN A 109 2.09 0.04 23.91
C ASN A 109 2.72 0.79 25.09
N PRO A 110 2.82 2.14 25.06
CA PRO A 110 3.33 2.89 26.21
C PRO A 110 2.38 2.86 27.40
N ALA A 111 1.07 2.68 27.17
CA ALA A 111 0.03 2.69 28.20
C ALA A 111 -0.29 1.31 28.80
N GLY A 112 0.45 0.26 28.44
CA GLY A 112 0.19 -1.08 28.99
C GLY A 112 0.79 -2.23 28.19
N HIS A 113 0.04 -3.32 28.10
CA HIS A 113 0.46 -4.54 27.42
C HIS A 113 0.16 -4.51 25.92
N GLY A 114 0.91 -5.33 25.17
CA GLY A 114 0.72 -5.52 23.73
C GLY A 114 1.39 -4.46 22.86
N ASN A 115 0.97 -4.44 21.60
CA ASN A 115 1.49 -3.52 20.59
C ASN A 115 0.40 -2.57 20.11
N VAL A 116 0.82 -1.36 19.73
CA VAL A 116 -0.01 -0.34 19.09
C VAL A 116 0.54 -0.02 17.71
N VAL A 117 -0.31 0.53 16.87
CA VAL A 117 0.01 0.91 15.49
C VAL A 117 -0.49 2.32 15.19
N PHE A 118 0.12 2.97 14.23
CA PHE A 118 -0.35 4.25 13.72
C PHE A 118 -1.42 4.03 12.63
N LYS A 119 -2.40 4.95 12.51
CA LYS A 119 -3.37 4.92 11.39
C LYS A 119 -3.02 6.02 10.39
N PRO A 120 -2.33 5.71 9.28
CA PRO A 120 -1.83 6.74 8.39
C PRO A 120 -2.94 7.32 7.50
N LEU A 121 -2.97 8.65 7.47
CA LEU A 121 -3.63 9.49 6.48
C LEU A 121 -2.57 10.25 5.71
N LEU A 122 -2.69 10.25 4.38
CA LEU A 122 -1.81 11.01 3.51
C LEU A 122 -2.53 12.26 3.01
N TYR A 123 -1.92 13.42 3.22
CA TYR A 123 -2.38 14.71 2.72
C TYR A 123 -1.39 15.19 1.66
N VAL A 124 -1.85 15.39 0.43
CA VAL A 124 -1.01 16.05 -0.58
C VAL A 124 -0.95 17.54 -0.26
N ILE A 125 0.26 18.11 -0.29
CA ILE A 125 0.50 19.52 0.02
C ILE A 125 0.64 20.30 -1.30
N GLU A 126 -0.22 21.29 -1.51
CA GLU A 126 -0.19 22.22 -2.64
C GLU A 126 0.04 23.64 -2.15
N GLY A 127 1.17 24.25 -2.51
CA GLY A 127 1.54 25.55 -1.92
C GLY A 127 1.64 25.43 -0.40
N ASP A 128 0.79 26.14 0.34
CA ASP A 128 0.74 26.07 1.81
C ASP A 128 -0.50 25.29 2.33
N ASP A 129 -1.31 24.74 1.42
CA ASP A 129 -2.57 24.06 1.74
C ASP A 129 -2.45 22.52 1.71
N PHE A 130 -3.33 21.87 2.47
CA PHE A 130 -3.46 20.41 2.51
C PHE A 130 -4.73 19.96 1.77
N ARG A 131 -4.58 19.14 0.73
CA ARG A 131 -5.72 18.49 0.05
C ARG A 131 -6.49 17.58 1.01
N ALA A 132 -7.68 17.15 0.57
CA ALA A 132 -8.45 16.12 1.26
C ALA A 132 -7.59 14.86 1.51
N PRO A 133 -7.67 14.25 2.71
CA PRO A 133 -6.82 13.12 3.04
C PRO A 133 -7.21 11.88 2.25
N VAL A 134 -6.19 11.15 1.83
CA VAL A 134 -6.32 9.78 1.33
C VAL A 134 -6.05 8.82 2.48
N GLU A 135 -7.05 8.02 2.82
CA GLU A 135 -6.91 6.99 3.85
C GLU A 135 -6.19 5.78 3.26
N VAL A 136 -5.16 5.29 3.97
CA VAL A 136 -4.45 4.08 3.56
C VAL A 136 -5.31 2.86 3.87
N LYS A 137 -6.01 2.35 2.85
CA LYS A 137 -6.90 1.19 2.94
C LYS A 137 -6.77 0.30 1.69
N PRO A 138 -6.83 -1.03 1.83
CA PRO A 138 -6.82 -1.78 3.10
C PRO A 138 -5.44 -1.76 3.80
N LEU A 139 -5.44 -1.92 5.12
CA LEU A 139 -4.23 -2.20 5.91
C LEU A 139 -4.16 -3.70 6.19
N HIS A 140 -3.17 -4.38 5.63
CA HIS A 140 -3.00 -5.81 5.79
C HIS A 140 -1.94 -6.16 6.83
N LEU A 141 -2.27 -7.09 7.72
CA LEU A 141 -1.36 -7.56 8.75
C LEU A 141 -0.30 -8.51 8.18
N ASP A 142 0.97 -8.14 8.35
CA ASP A 142 2.15 -8.98 8.07
C ASP A 142 2.86 -9.31 9.38
N ILE A 143 2.86 -10.61 9.73
CA ILE A 143 3.55 -11.18 10.88
C ILE A 143 4.62 -12.12 10.36
N ARG A 144 5.86 -11.90 10.78
CA ARG A 144 7.01 -12.75 10.43
C ARG A 144 7.81 -13.11 11.68
N PRO A 145 8.39 -14.31 11.77
CA PRO A 145 9.29 -14.67 12.86
C PRO A 145 10.45 -13.67 12.98
N PHE A 146 10.80 -13.30 14.21
CA PHE A 146 11.93 -12.42 14.55
C PHE A 146 11.91 -11.01 13.91
N ARG A 147 10.76 -10.58 13.38
CA ARG A 147 10.54 -9.22 12.87
C ARG A 147 9.36 -8.59 13.60
N LYS A 148 9.38 -7.27 13.73
CA LYS A 148 8.21 -6.54 14.25
C LYS A 148 7.02 -6.76 13.32
N SER A 149 5.84 -6.99 13.90
CA SER A 149 4.59 -7.01 13.14
C SER A 149 4.39 -5.66 12.45
N ARG A 150 3.79 -5.67 11.27
CA ARG A 150 3.52 -4.45 10.52
C ARG A 150 2.19 -4.51 9.79
N LEU A 151 1.61 -3.34 9.55
CA LEU A 151 0.48 -3.18 8.65
C LEU A 151 0.99 -2.66 7.31
N LEU A 152 0.55 -3.28 6.23
CA LEU A 152 0.94 -2.95 4.86
C LEU A 152 -0.24 -2.30 4.16
N GLY A 153 -0.01 -1.19 3.49
CA GLY A 153 -1.01 -0.53 2.65
C GLY A 153 -0.37 0.07 1.42
N CYS A 154 -1.15 0.21 0.36
CA CYS A 154 -0.76 0.89 -0.86
C CYS A 154 -1.84 1.88 -1.24
N VAL A 155 -1.45 3.09 -1.59
CA VAL A 155 -2.37 4.13 -2.06
C VAL A 155 -1.81 4.82 -3.29
N THR A 156 -2.68 5.22 -4.20
CA THR A 156 -2.32 5.98 -5.37
C THR A 156 -2.62 7.46 -5.14
N LEU A 157 -1.69 8.33 -5.51
CA LEU A 157 -1.80 9.78 -5.41
C LEU A 157 -1.50 10.41 -6.77
N ASP A 158 -2.16 11.52 -7.07
CA ASP A 158 -1.95 12.28 -8.30
C ASP A 158 -1.40 13.68 -8.01
N LYS A 159 -0.55 14.18 -8.90
CA LYS A 159 0.09 15.51 -8.84
C LYS A 159 0.68 15.80 -7.46
N VAL A 160 1.65 14.97 -7.08
CA VAL A 160 2.23 14.95 -5.74
C VAL A 160 3.70 15.33 -5.79
N ARG A 161 4.06 16.35 -5.00
CA ARG A 161 5.45 16.73 -4.72
C ARG A 161 5.79 16.63 -3.24
N ARG A 162 4.82 16.95 -2.38
CA ARG A 162 4.95 16.89 -0.93
C ARG A 162 3.75 16.20 -0.31
N ILE A 163 4.00 15.38 0.70
CA ILE A 163 2.98 14.58 1.40
C ILE A 163 3.12 14.83 2.89
N ALA A 164 2.06 15.24 3.56
CA ALA A 164 1.95 15.19 5.00
C ALA A 164 1.38 13.84 5.43
N VAL A 165 2.08 13.15 6.31
CA VAL A 165 1.62 11.91 6.94
C VAL A 165 1.15 12.24 8.35
N ALA A 166 -0.12 11.99 8.63
CA ALA A 166 -0.74 12.24 9.93
C ALA A 166 -1.74 11.13 10.30
N THR A 167 -2.38 11.24 11.47
CA THR A 167 -3.49 10.36 11.90
C THR A 167 -4.69 11.20 12.31
N ALA A 168 -5.90 10.66 12.19
CA ALA A 168 -7.07 11.36 12.69
C ALA A 168 -7.17 11.23 14.23
N PRO A 169 -7.46 12.30 14.97
CA PRO A 169 -7.62 12.24 16.42
C PRO A 169 -8.72 11.26 16.87
N ASP A 170 -9.79 11.15 16.09
CA ASP A 170 -10.90 10.24 16.36
C ASP A 170 -10.53 8.76 16.15
N ALA A 171 -9.41 8.48 15.47
CA ALA A 171 -8.90 7.12 15.31
C ALA A 171 -8.13 6.65 16.55
N VAL A 172 -7.55 7.58 17.31
CA VAL A 172 -6.77 7.26 18.52
C VAL A 172 -7.68 6.58 19.55
N GLY A 173 -7.22 5.46 20.10
CA GLY A 173 -8.02 4.63 21.03
C GLY A 173 -9.01 3.67 20.35
N LYS A 174 -9.32 3.83 19.06
CA LYS A 174 -9.92 2.76 18.26
C LYS A 174 -8.87 1.68 17.96
N SER A 175 -9.25 0.63 17.24
CA SER A 175 -8.30 -0.44 16.91
C SER A 175 -8.42 -0.88 15.47
N TYR A 176 -7.29 -1.30 14.92
CA TYR A 176 -7.24 -2.20 13.79
C TYR A 176 -7.74 -3.58 14.21
N GLU A 177 -8.54 -4.21 13.38
CA GLU A 177 -8.98 -5.60 13.54
C GLU A 177 -8.64 -6.35 12.25
N SER A 178 -7.85 -7.43 12.36
CA SER A 178 -7.51 -8.25 11.20
C SER A 178 -8.74 -9.02 10.71
N GLU A 179 -9.00 -8.97 9.40
CA GLU A 179 -9.97 -9.85 8.77
C GLU A 179 -9.49 -11.32 8.86
N VAL A 180 -10.44 -12.23 9.10
CA VAL A 180 -10.16 -13.67 9.27
C VAL A 180 -9.64 -14.20 7.94
N ARG A 181 -8.42 -14.75 7.93
CA ARG A 181 -7.92 -15.50 6.76
C ARG A 181 -8.80 -16.73 6.58
N GLU A 182 -9.44 -16.86 5.42
CA GLU A 182 -10.07 -18.13 5.05
C GLU A 182 -9.02 -19.24 5.08
N ALA A 183 -9.40 -20.40 5.63
CA ALA A 183 -8.49 -21.52 5.83
C ALA A 183 -7.84 -21.94 4.50
N VAL A 184 -6.51 -21.92 4.44
CA VAL A 184 -5.78 -22.33 3.24
C VAL A 184 -5.70 -23.86 3.21
N LYS A 185 -6.36 -24.47 2.21
CA LYS A 185 -6.29 -25.92 1.97
C LYS A 185 -4.91 -26.29 1.44
N ALA A 186 -4.20 -27.17 2.13
CA ALA A 186 -2.92 -27.68 1.64
C ALA A 186 -3.13 -28.51 0.36
N PRO A 187 -2.24 -28.40 -0.65
CA PRO A 187 -2.32 -29.16 -1.90
C PRO A 187 -1.80 -30.61 -1.73
N THR A 188 -2.24 -31.31 -0.69
CA THR A 188 -1.93 -32.73 -0.47
C THR A 188 -3.19 -33.58 -0.61
N GLN A 189 -3.06 -34.78 -1.18
CA GLN A 189 -4.14 -35.77 -1.21
C GLN A 189 -4.46 -36.17 0.24
N GLY A 190 -5.51 -35.58 0.80
CA GLY A 190 -5.87 -35.75 2.21
C GLY A 190 -6.37 -34.46 2.88
N GLY A 191 -6.11 -33.28 2.28
CA GLY A 191 -6.74 -32.02 2.69
C GLY A 191 -6.59 -31.71 4.19
N PHE A 192 -5.35 -31.71 4.69
CA PHE A 192 -5.09 -31.16 6.02
C PHE A 192 -5.36 -29.65 5.99
N TYR A 193 -6.31 -29.20 6.79
CA TYR A 193 -6.49 -27.79 7.07
C TYR A 193 -5.44 -27.40 8.10
N TYR A 194 -4.59 -26.43 7.77
CA TYR A 194 -3.95 -25.68 8.84
C TYR A 194 -5.06 -24.85 9.49
N THR A 195 -5.57 -25.27 10.65
CA THR A 195 -6.14 -24.34 11.61
C THR A 195 -4.98 -23.47 12.09
N THR A 196 -4.61 -22.47 11.28
CA THR A 196 -4.16 -21.25 11.92
C THR A 196 -5.38 -20.77 12.66
N ASP A 197 -5.46 -20.96 13.97
CA ASP A 197 -6.36 -20.13 14.77
C ASP A 197 -6.14 -18.72 14.24
N ALA A 198 -7.15 -18.19 13.55
CA ALA A 198 -7.05 -16.87 12.95
C ALA A 198 -7.09 -15.95 14.15
N VAL A 199 -5.93 -15.73 14.79
CA VAL A 199 -5.79 -14.87 15.95
C VAL A 199 -6.19 -13.50 15.42
N LYS A 200 -7.45 -13.15 15.64
CA LYS A 200 -8.00 -11.84 15.36
C LYS A 200 -7.12 -10.87 16.12
N THR A 201 -6.21 -10.25 15.38
CA THR A 201 -5.18 -9.43 15.97
C THR A 201 -5.78 -8.04 16.06
N LYS A 202 -6.04 -7.62 17.30
CA LYS A 202 -6.54 -6.29 17.61
C LYS A 202 -5.36 -5.42 18.01
N LEU A 203 -5.09 -4.39 17.21
CA LEU A 203 -3.99 -3.44 17.48
C LEU A 203 -4.60 -2.05 17.70
N PRO A 204 -4.51 -1.49 18.92
CA PRO A 204 -4.99 -0.15 19.17
C PRO A 204 -4.22 0.88 18.33
N PHE A 205 -4.93 1.92 17.88
CA PHE A 205 -4.34 3.04 17.19
C PHE A 205 -3.77 4.06 18.18
N ALA A 206 -2.53 4.48 17.93
CA ALA A 206 -1.84 5.52 18.69
C ALA A 206 -1.72 6.83 17.88
N ALA A 207 -1.52 7.94 18.58
CA ALA A 207 -1.29 9.27 17.99
C ALA A 207 0.11 9.40 17.36
N THR A 208 1.04 8.55 17.76
CA THR A 208 2.44 8.50 17.32
C THR A 208 2.77 7.10 16.78
N GLY A 209 3.82 6.99 15.97
CA GLY A 209 4.24 5.68 15.47
C GLY A 209 5.38 5.69 14.47
N ASP A 210 5.77 4.47 14.11
CA ASP A 210 6.92 4.18 13.25
C ASP A 210 6.41 3.79 11.87
N LEU A 211 6.90 4.45 10.82
CA LEU A 211 6.49 4.21 9.44
C LEU A 211 7.68 3.97 8.52
N VAL A 212 7.43 3.21 7.45
CA VAL A 212 8.32 3.11 6.28
C VAL A 212 7.52 3.45 5.04
N LEU A 213 7.97 4.45 4.28
CA LEU A 213 7.35 4.86 3.02
C LEU A 213 8.29 4.59 1.84
N GLU A 214 7.68 4.18 0.73
CA GLU A 214 8.31 4.07 -0.58
C GLU A 214 7.33 4.65 -1.60
N VAL A 215 7.83 5.50 -2.50
CA VAL A 215 7.01 6.12 -3.55
C VAL A 215 7.58 5.72 -4.90
N THR A 216 6.72 5.22 -5.77
CA THR A 216 7.04 4.88 -7.16
C THR A 216 6.27 5.78 -8.12
N ARG A 217 6.94 6.18 -9.21
CA ARG A 217 6.31 6.88 -10.34
C ARG A 217 5.57 5.85 -11.18
N GLU A 218 4.33 6.15 -11.52
CA GLU A 218 3.48 5.28 -12.33
C GLU A 218 3.14 5.92 -13.67
N ALA A 219 2.82 5.10 -14.68
CA ALA A 219 2.52 5.59 -16.02
C ALA A 219 1.08 6.13 -16.14
N LYS A 220 0.14 5.60 -15.34
CA LYS A 220 -1.26 5.99 -15.32
C LYS A 220 -1.82 6.10 -13.91
N ALA A 221 -2.87 6.90 -13.77
CA ALA A 221 -3.63 7.00 -12.54
C ALA A 221 -4.14 5.62 -12.07
N GLY A 222 -3.99 5.33 -10.78
CA GLY A 222 -4.46 4.09 -10.18
C GLY A 222 -3.53 2.88 -10.34
N GLU A 223 -2.38 3.01 -11.01
CA GLU A 223 -1.39 1.93 -11.11
C GLU A 223 -0.46 1.85 -9.88
N GLY A 224 0.31 0.77 -9.77
CA GLY A 224 1.35 0.58 -8.75
C GLY A 224 0.89 -0.01 -7.42
N CYS A 225 -0.43 -0.03 -7.19
CA CYS A 225 -1.14 -0.85 -6.21
C CYS A 225 -1.91 -1.94 -7.00
#